data_AF-A0A3C7W2F3-F1
#
_entry.id   AF-A0A3C7W2F3-F1
#
_cell.length_a   1.000
_cell.length_b   1.000
_cell.length_c   1.000
_cell.angle_alpha   90.00
_cell.angle_beta   90.00
_cell.angle_gamma   90.00
#
_symmetry.space_group_name_H-M   'P 1'
#
loop_
_entity.id
_entity.type
_entity.pdbx_description
1 polymer ?
#
loop_
_entity_poly.entity_id
_entity_poly.type
_entity_poly.pdbx_seq_one_letter_code
_entity_poly.pdbx_strand_id
1 'polypeptide(L)'
;MSAKELQFAQDARERLLSGVNILANAVRATLGPKGRNVVLDKSFGAPKVTKDGVTVAKEIELKDKFENMGAQMLKEVASKTADVAGDGTTTATVLAQALVREGHKAIAAGYNPMDLKRGIDATVRAAVEELKTLAKPCDDNKAIGQVATVSANWNTDIGEILAEAMEKVGRDGVITVEEGKSLHNELDVVEGMQFDRGYLSPYFVTNKDKMQVELDNPYVLLFDKKISNIRDLIPLLEEVSKAGRPLLIIAEDVEGEALATLVVNTLRGILKVAAVKAPGFGDRRKAMLQDIAVLTGGTVISE
;
A
#
# COMPACT_ATOMS: atom_id res chain seq x y z
N MET A 1 22.32 -14.68 21.78
CA MET A 1 20.94 -14.15 21.89
C MET A 1 20.94 -13.06 22.93
N SER A 2 20.28 -11.93 22.69
CA SER A 2 20.12 -10.87 23.70
C SER A 2 19.20 -11.36 24.82
N ALA A 3 19.48 -10.97 26.07
CA ALA A 3 18.58 -11.20 27.19
C ALA A 3 17.18 -10.61 26.90
N LYS A 4 16.13 -11.27 27.41
CA LYS A 4 14.73 -10.87 27.22
C LYS A 4 14.16 -10.41 28.55
N GLU A 5 13.47 -9.29 28.54
CA GLU A 5 12.69 -8.80 29.69
C GLU A 5 11.27 -9.36 29.60
N LEU A 6 10.75 -9.85 30.72
CA LEU A 6 9.41 -10.43 30.81
C LEU A 6 8.58 -9.63 31.81
N GLN A 7 7.38 -9.25 31.41
CA GLN A 7 6.38 -8.58 32.23
C GLN A 7 5.09 -9.40 32.17
N PHE A 8 4.32 -9.42 33.26
CA PHE A 8 3.16 -10.29 33.38
C PHE A 8 1.91 -9.54 33.85
N ALA A 9 0.75 -10.17 33.64
CA ALA A 9 -0.54 -9.78 34.20
C ALA A 9 -0.91 -8.30 33.99
N GLN A 10 -1.14 -7.56 35.07
CA GLN A 10 -1.65 -6.18 35.03
C GLN A 10 -0.60 -5.21 34.49
N ASP A 11 0.62 -5.23 35.02
CA ASP A 11 1.70 -4.33 34.64
C ASP A 11 2.01 -4.37 33.14
N ALA A 12 2.02 -5.58 32.56
CA ALA A 12 2.20 -5.76 31.12
C ALA A 12 1.04 -5.12 30.32
N ARG A 13 -0.21 -5.33 30.75
CA ARG A 13 -1.39 -4.83 30.04
C ARG A 13 -1.55 -3.32 30.16
N GLU A 14 -1.20 -2.73 31.29
CA GLU A 14 -1.22 -1.27 31.47
C GLU A 14 -0.23 -0.57 30.55
N ARG A 15 1.00 -1.10 30.42
CA ARG A 15 2.00 -0.58 29.47
C ARG A 15 1.56 -0.73 28.02
N LEU A 16 1.01 -1.89 27.65
CA LEU A 16 0.44 -2.09 26.31
C LEU A 16 -0.69 -1.09 26.03
N LEU A 17 -1.58 -0.89 26.99
CA LEU A 17 -2.69 0.07 26.88
C LEU A 17 -2.21 1.51 26.78
N SER A 18 -1.15 1.89 27.51
CA SER A 18 -0.49 3.20 27.39
C SER A 18 -0.03 3.45 25.94
N GLY A 19 0.69 2.49 25.35
CA GLY A 19 1.13 2.56 23.96
C GLY A 19 0.00 2.66 22.94
N VAL A 20 -1.04 1.85 23.10
CA VAL A 20 -2.28 1.91 22.29
C VAL A 20 -2.91 3.29 22.39
N ASN A 21 -3.00 3.86 23.60
CA ASN A 21 -3.60 5.17 23.81
C ASN A 21 -2.78 6.30 23.18
N ILE A 22 -1.45 6.26 23.28
CA ILE A 22 -0.58 7.27 22.66
C ILE A 22 -0.82 7.29 21.15
N LEU A 23 -0.78 6.13 20.49
CA LEU A 23 -1.00 6.04 19.04
C LEU A 23 -2.42 6.50 18.66
N ALA A 24 -3.44 5.96 19.33
CA ALA A 24 -4.82 6.28 19.02
C ALA A 24 -5.16 7.76 19.27
N ASN A 25 -4.61 8.37 20.32
CA ASN A 25 -4.86 9.78 20.63
C ASN A 25 -4.25 10.73 19.59
N ALA A 26 -3.11 10.37 19.01
CA ALA A 26 -2.50 11.13 17.91
C ALA A 26 -3.33 10.98 16.62
N VAL A 27 -3.67 9.74 16.25
CA VAL A 27 -4.41 9.42 15.02
C VAL A 27 -5.85 9.95 15.05
N ARG A 28 -6.58 9.81 16.16
CA ARG A 28 -7.98 10.27 16.25
C ARG A 28 -8.15 11.78 16.06
N ALA A 29 -7.09 12.58 16.25
CA ALA A 29 -7.14 14.02 16.05
C ALA A 29 -7.42 14.38 14.58
N THR A 30 -7.14 13.48 13.64
CA THR A 30 -7.35 13.67 12.21
C THR A 30 -8.71 13.20 11.71
N LEU A 31 -9.56 12.61 12.57
CA LEU A 31 -10.81 11.99 12.16
C LEU A 31 -11.85 13.00 11.66
N GLY A 32 -12.38 12.75 10.46
CA GLY A 32 -13.54 13.43 9.89
C GLY A 32 -13.25 14.84 9.35
N PRO A 33 -14.29 15.57 8.90
CA PRO A 33 -14.12 16.87 8.23
C PRO A 33 -13.54 17.96 9.14
N LYS A 34 -13.74 17.83 10.46
CA LYS A 34 -13.16 18.70 11.48
C LYS A 34 -11.84 18.16 12.05
N GLY A 35 -11.24 17.17 11.39
CA GLY A 35 -9.93 16.65 11.69
C GLY A 35 -8.88 17.77 11.68
N ARG A 36 -8.03 17.76 12.71
CA ARG A 36 -6.94 18.71 12.88
C ARG A 36 -5.68 18.20 12.18
N ASN A 37 -4.83 19.14 11.81
CA ASN A 37 -3.52 18.81 11.27
C ASN A 37 -2.62 18.24 12.36
N VAL A 38 -1.86 17.21 12.00
CA VAL A 38 -0.74 16.70 12.79
C VAL A 38 0.54 17.12 12.08
N VAL A 39 1.49 17.64 12.85
CA VAL A 39 2.80 18.06 12.37
C VAL A 39 3.81 16.97 12.71
N LEU A 40 4.48 16.46 11.68
CA LEU A 40 5.47 15.40 11.77
C LEU A 40 6.85 16.01 11.47
N ASP A 41 7.79 15.79 12.37
CA ASP A 41 9.16 16.24 12.19
C ASP A 41 9.84 15.46 11.05
N LYS A 42 10.78 16.11 10.38
CA LYS A 42 11.62 15.50 9.34
C LYS A 42 13.07 15.85 9.64
N SER A 43 13.97 14.86 9.56
CA SER A 43 15.40 15.06 9.81
C SER A 43 16.03 16.14 8.92
N PHE A 44 15.44 16.42 7.76
CA PHE A 44 15.86 17.48 6.84
C PHE A 44 14.63 18.17 6.21
N GLY A 45 14.71 19.49 6.05
CA GLY A 45 13.68 20.30 5.40
C GLY A 45 12.56 20.76 6.33
N ALA A 46 11.43 21.13 5.75
CA ALA A 46 10.25 21.58 6.48
C ALA A 46 9.47 20.37 7.06
N PRO A 47 8.78 20.53 8.21
CA PRO A 47 7.96 19.48 8.79
C PRO A 47 6.80 19.10 7.87
N LYS A 48 6.38 17.83 7.91
CA LYS A 48 5.23 17.34 7.14
C LYS A 48 3.95 17.62 7.93
N VAL A 49 3.03 18.38 7.35
CA VAL A 49 1.71 18.63 7.92
C VAL A 49 0.72 17.70 7.22
N THR A 50 -0.02 16.90 7.99
CA THR A 50 -0.96 15.92 7.42
C THR A 50 -2.25 15.78 8.23
N LYS A 51 -3.33 15.38 7.55
CA LYS A 51 -4.58 14.87 8.14
C LYS A 51 -4.77 13.37 7.88
N ASP A 52 -3.78 12.71 7.29
CA ASP A 52 -3.84 11.27 7.03
C ASP A 52 -3.43 10.49 8.27
N GLY A 53 -4.38 9.72 8.83
CA GLY A 53 -4.17 8.87 9.99
C GLY A 53 -3.14 7.74 9.75
N VAL A 54 -3.00 7.27 8.50
CA VAL A 54 -2.01 6.23 8.16
C VAL A 54 -0.59 6.79 8.27
N THR A 55 -0.36 7.94 7.67
CA THR A 55 0.93 8.65 7.78
C THR A 55 1.26 8.92 9.25
N VAL A 56 0.30 9.40 10.05
CA VAL A 56 0.52 9.64 11.48
C VAL A 56 0.85 8.35 12.24
N ALA A 57 0.11 7.27 12.00
CA ALA A 57 0.36 5.99 12.65
C ALA A 57 1.74 5.40 12.27
N LYS A 58 2.22 5.65 11.04
CA LYS A 58 3.52 5.16 10.56
C LYS A 58 4.70 5.75 11.33
N GLU A 59 4.64 7.03 11.68
CA GLU A 59 5.72 7.75 12.38
C GLU A 59 5.78 7.49 13.89
N ILE A 60 4.79 6.80 14.47
CA ILE A 60 4.75 6.56 15.91
C ILE A 60 5.60 5.34 16.28
N GLU A 61 6.71 5.62 16.95
CA GLU A 61 7.56 4.64 17.62
C GLU A 61 7.88 5.12 19.04
N LEU A 62 7.68 4.25 20.03
CA LEU A 62 7.82 4.60 21.43
C LEU A 62 9.13 4.06 22.01
N LYS A 63 9.72 4.82 22.94
CA LYS A 63 10.99 4.48 23.58
C LYS A 63 10.86 3.27 24.52
N ASP A 64 9.77 3.18 25.27
CA ASP A 64 9.49 2.00 26.09
C ASP A 64 9.07 0.83 25.19
N LYS A 65 9.72 -0.32 25.35
CA LYS A 65 9.51 -1.47 24.47
C LYS A 65 8.10 -2.06 24.62
N PHE A 66 7.54 -2.08 25.82
CA PHE A 66 6.20 -2.62 26.06
C PHE A 66 5.13 -1.66 25.52
N GLU A 67 5.27 -0.36 25.76
CA GLU A 67 4.38 0.62 25.13
C GLU A 67 4.47 0.55 23.60
N ASN A 68 5.69 0.47 23.05
CA ASN A 68 5.89 0.35 21.61
C ASN A 68 5.22 -0.91 21.04
N MET A 69 5.30 -2.05 21.73
CA MET A 69 4.56 -3.26 21.31
C MET A 69 3.05 -3.00 21.21
N GLY A 70 2.47 -2.29 22.17
CA GLY A 70 1.06 -1.87 22.13
C GLY A 70 0.74 -0.98 20.92
N ALA A 71 1.59 0.01 20.66
CA ALA A 71 1.45 0.90 19.52
C ALA A 71 1.59 0.14 18.17
N GLN A 72 2.60 -0.73 18.03
CA GLN A 72 2.81 -1.50 16.79
C GLN A 72 1.64 -2.46 16.50
N MET A 73 1.05 -3.09 17.53
CA MET A 73 -0.15 -3.93 17.35
C MET A 73 -1.34 -3.11 16.82
N LEU A 74 -1.55 -1.89 17.32
CA LEU A 74 -2.62 -1.02 16.84
C LEU A 74 -2.33 -0.47 15.43
N LYS A 75 -1.07 -0.17 15.13
CA LYS A 75 -0.62 0.23 13.79
C LYS A 75 -0.88 -0.87 12.75
N GLU A 76 -0.71 -2.14 13.11
CA GLU A 76 -1.00 -3.27 12.22
C GLU A 76 -2.50 -3.34 11.86
N VAL A 77 -3.40 -3.07 12.81
CA VAL A 77 -4.85 -2.97 12.56
C VAL A 77 -5.16 -1.87 11.55
N ALA A 78 -4.54 -0.69 11.71
CA ALA A 78 -4.71 0.43 10.78
C ALA A 78 -4.19 0.09 9.38
N SER A 79 -2.98 -0.49 9.28
CA SER A 79 -2.37 -0.86 8.00
C SER A 79 -3.22 -1.88 7.24
N LYS A 80 -3.63 -2.98 7.88
CA LYS A 80 -4.46 -4.01 7.24
C LYS A 80 -5.80 -3.47 6.75
N THR A 81 -6.36 -2.47 7.44
CA THR A 81 -7.59 -1.80 6.99
C THR A 81 -7.35 -1.01 5.71
N ALA A 82 -6.27 -0.24 5.63
CA ALA A 82 -5.88 0.46 4.40
C ALA A 82 -5.60 -0.51 3.25
N ASP A 83 -4.88 -1.61 3.52
CA ASP A 83 -4.47 -2.55 2.48
C ASP A 83 -5.67 -3.25 1.82
N VAL A 84 -6.74 -3.50 2.56
CA VAL A 84 -7.94 -4.20 2.07
C VAL A 84 -9.02 -3.24 1.57
N ALA A 85 -9.24 -2.11 2.27
CA ALA A 85 -10.37 -1.22 2.01
C ALA A 85 -9.98 0.14 1.41
N GLY A 86 -8.70 0.52 1.44
CA GLY A 86 -8.21 1.81 0.94
C GLY A 86 -8.51 3.03 1.82
N ASP A 87 -9.43 2.92 2.79
CA ASP A 87 -9.82 3.99 3.73
C ASP A 87 -10.23 3.39 5.09
N GLY A 88 -10.56 4.23 6.08
CA GLY A 88 -11.13 3.83 7.37
C GLY A 88 -10.11 3.51 8.45
N THR A 89 -8.82 3.77 8.21
CA THR A 89 -7.74 3.46 9.15
C THR A 89 -7.90 4.17 10.50
N THR A 90 -8.24 5.46 10.48
CA THR A 90 -8.51 6.25 11.68
C THR A 90 -9.71 5.70 12.45
N THR A 91 -10.77 5.30 11.73
CA THR A 91 -11.97 4.68 12.33
C THR A 91 -11.63 3.35 13.00
N ALA A 92 -10.86 2.49 12.33
CA ALA A 92 -10.38 1.23 12.88
C ALA A 92 -9.54 1.44 14.14
N THR A 93 -8.64 2.44 14.14
CA THR A 93 -7.82 2.79 15.31
C THR A 93 -8.68 3.22 16.51
N VAL A 94 -9.69 4.06 16.30
CA VAL A 94 -10.56 4.55 17.38
C VAL A 94 -11.43 3.42 17.95
N LEU A 95 -11.99 2.56 17.08
CA LEU A 95 -12.76 1.38 17.52
C LEU A 95 -11.89 0.40 18.31
N ALA A 96 -10.68 0.12 17.81
CA ALA A 96 -9.73 -0.74 18.51
C ALA A 96 -9.34 -0.16 19.89
N GLN A 97 -9.06 1.14 19.97
CA GLN A 97 -8.79 1.81 21.26
C GLN A 97 -9.94 1.61 22.25
N ALA A 98 -11.19 1.81 21.81
CA ALA A 98 -12.37 1.66 22.66
C ALA A 98 -12.52 0.20 23.16
N LEU A 99 -12.41 -0.78 22.26
CA LEU A 99 -12.52 -2.19 22.60
C LEU A 99 -11.41 -2.64 23.57
N VAL A 100 -10.16 -2.25 23.31
CA VAL A 100 -9.03 -2.60 24.18
C VAL A 100 -9.18 -1.96 25.57
N ARG A 101 -9.60 -0.68 25.63
CA ARG A 101 -9.77 0.03 26.90
C ARG A 101 -10.88 -0.57 27.75
N GLU A 102 -12.07 -0.80 27.19
CA GLU A 102 -13.18 -1.35 27.96
C GLU A 102 -12.95 -2.84 28.27
N GLY A 103 -12.33 -3.60 27.36
CA GLY A 103 -11.89 -4.97 27.61
C GLY A 103 -10.87 -5.05 28.75
N HIS A 104 -9.90 -4.13 28.82
CA HIS A 104 -8.94 -4.06 29.92
C HIS A 104 -9.63 -3.85 31.27
N LYS A 105 -10.59 -2.92 31.35
CA LYS A 105 -11.37 -2.69 32.58
C LYS A 105 -12.18 -3.92 32.99
N ALA A 106 -12.82 -4.60 32.03
CA ALA A 106 -13.58 -5.82 32.31
C ALA A 106 -12.66 -6.92 32.88
N ILE A 107 -11.47 -7.12 32.29
CA ILE A 107 -10.56 -8.13 32.85
C ILE A 107 -10.04 -7.72 34.24
N ALA A 108 -9.77 -6.43 34.47
CA ALA A 108 -9.41 -5.92 35.79
C ALA A 108 -10.53 -6.15 36.84
N ALA A 109 -11.79 -6.14 36.41
CA ALA A 109 -12.94 -6.48 37.25
C ALA A 109 -13.16 -8.00 37.46
N GLY A 110 -12.27 -8.86 36.91
CA GLY A 110 -12.29 -10.31 37.13
C GLY A 110 -13.05 -11.12 36.07
N TYR A 111 -13.52 -10.50 34.98
CA TYR A 111 -14.15 -11.22 33.88
C TYR A 111 -13.14 -12.07 33.09
N ASN A 112 -13.58 -13.22 32.60
CA ASN A 112 -12.75 -14.13 31.80
C ASN A 112 -12.41 -13.49 30.43
N PRO A 113 -11.12 -13.28 30.10
CA PRO A 113 -10.69 -12.70 28.82
C PRO A 113 -11.20 -13.47 27.59
N MET A 114 -11.28 -14.80 27.69
CA MET A 114 -11.71 -15.64 26.57
C MET A 114 -13.19 -15.48 26.28
N ASP A 115 -14.02 -15.33 27.32
CA ASP A 115 -15.46 -15.13 27.15
C ASP A 115 -15.76 -13.71 26.65
N LEU A 116 -15.02 -12.70 27.13
CA LEU A 116 -15.08 -11.35 26.58
C LEU A 116 -14.76 -11.35 25.08
N LYS A 117 -13.67 -12.01 24.68
CA LYS A 117 -13.31 -12.14 23.26
C LYS A 117 -14.42 -12.82 22.45
N ARG A 118 -14.96 -13.95 22.91
CA ARG A 118 -16.05 -14.66 22.23
C ARG A 118 -17.28 -13.77 22.06
N GLY A 119 -17.63 -12.97 23.08
CA GLY A 119 -18.73 -12.01 23.03
C GLY A 119 -18.50 -10.91 21.98
N ILE A 120 -17.29 -10.35 21.95
CA ILE A 120 -16.90 -9.35 20.92
C ILE A 120 -16.99 -9.97 19.53
N ASP A 121 -16.41 -11.16 19.32
CA ASP A 121 -16.41 -11.83 18.01
C ASP A 121 -17.83 -12.19 17.53
N ALA A 122 -18.73 -12.59 18.43
CA ALA A 122 -20.13 -12.84 18.11
C ALA A 122 -20.85 -11.54 17.71
N THR A 123 -20.61 -10.46 18.46
CA THR A 123 -21.23 -9.15 18.20
C THR A 123 -20.75 -8.56 16.88
N VAL A 124 -19.45 -8.63 16.60
CA VAL A 124 -18.87 -8.13 15.33
C VAL A 124 -19.46 -8.88 14.14
N ARG A 125 -19.62 -10.22 14.24
CA ARG A 125 -20.26 -11.00 13.17
C ARG A 125 -21.69 -10.55 12.92
N ALA A 126 -22.50 -10.41 13.97
CA ALA A 126 -23.88 -9.94 13.82
C ALA A 126 -23.94 -8.52 13.24
N ALA A 127 -23.07 -7.61 13.70
CA ALA A 127 -23.00 -6.25 13.20
C ALA A 127 -22.60 -6.17 11.71
N VAL A 128 -21.67 -7.03 11.26
CA VAL A 128 -21.27 -7.10 9.85
C VAL A 128 -22.43 -7.58 8.97
N GLU A 129 -23.20 -8.57 9.41
CA GLU A 129 -24.37 -9.02 8.65
C GLU A 129 -25.44 -7.93 8.58
N GLU A 130 -25.72 -7.24 9.68
CA GLU A 130 -26.65 -6.11 9.67
C GLU A 130 -26.17 -4.98 8.75
N LEU A 131 -24.87 -4.64 8.78
CA LEU A 131 -24.28 -3.63 7.90
C LEU A 131 -24.47 -3.95 6.41
N LYS A 132 -24.43 -5.24 6.02
CA LYS A 132 -24.72 -5.65 4.64
C LYS A 132 -26.17 -5.41 4.25
N THR A 133 -27.11 -5.55 5.19
CA THR A 133 -28.54 -5.27 4.93
C THR A 133 -28.82 -3.77 4.79
N LEU A 134 -28.05 -2.93 5.50
CA LEU A 134 -28.15 -1.47 5.43
C LEU A 134 -27.39 -0.89 4.23
N ALA A 135 -26.49 -1.66 3.62
CA ALA A 135 -25.66 -1.21 2.51
C ALA A 135 -26.53 -0.87 1.29
N LYS A 136 -26.27 0.30 0.70
CA LYS A 136 -26.90 0.74 -0.54
C LYS A 136 -25.89 0.63 -1.67
N PRO A 137 -26.24 -0.01 -2.80
CA PRO A 137 -25.38 -0.03 -3.98
C PRO A 137 -25.05 1.38 -4.45
N CYS A 138 -23.79 1.58 -4.87
CA CYS A 138 -23.28 2.85 -5.41
C CYS A 138 -23.15 2.70 -6.93
N ASP A 139 -24.29 2.74 -7.63
CA ASP A 139 -24.34 2.38 -9.04
C ASP A 139 -24.26 3.57 -10.00
N ASP A 140 -24.67 4.75 -9.55
CA ASP A 140 -24.74 5.97 -10.34
C ASP A 140 -23.46 6.80 -10.21
N ASN A 141 -23.09 7.47 -11.31
CA ASN A 141 -21.88 8.29 -11.35
C ASN A 141 -21.91 9.40 -10.28
N LYS A 142 -23.11 9.87 -9.92
CA LYS A 142 -23.31 10.83 -8.83
C LYS A 142 -22.92 10.26 -7.46
N ALA A 143 -23.33 9.03 -7.14
CA ALA A 143 -22.92 8.40 -5.89
C ALA A 143 -21.41 8.14 -5.85
N ILE A 144 -20.81 7.74 -6.98
CA ILE A 144 -19.34 7.58 -7.11
C ILE A 144 -18.62 8.89 -6.77
N GLY A 145 -19.03 10.00 -7.42
CA GLY A 145 -18.46 11.32 -7.14
C GLY A 145 -18.68 11.78 -5.70
N GLN A 146 -19.81 11.46 -5.09
CA GLN A 146 -20.07 11.74 -3.67
C GLN A 146 -19.13 10.97 -2.74
N VAL A 147 -18.93 9.68 -2.97
CA VAL A 147 -18.01 8.85 -2.19
C VAL A 147 -16.59 9.40 -2.30
N ALA A 148 -16.14 9.67 -3.54
CA ALA A 148 -14.82 10.25 -3.80
C ALA A 148 -14.64 11.62 -3.12
N THR A 149 -15.66 12.48 -3.17
CA THR A 149 -15.64 13.81 -2.51
C THR A 149 -15.47 13.67 -0.99
N VAL A 150 -16.21 12.75 -0.36
CA VAL A 150 -16.15 12.54 1.09
C VAL A 150 -14.79 12.01 1.50
N SER A 151 -14.25 11.01 0.77
CA SER A 151 -12.90 10.47 1.03
C SER A 151 -11.79 11.48 0.74
N ALA A 152 -12.00 12.41 -0.18
CA ALA A 152 -11.09 13.51 -0.49
C ALA A 152 -11.23 14.73 0.46
N ASN A 153 -11.77 14.55 1.67
CA ASN A 153 -12.00 15.62 2.65
C ASN A 153 -12.89 16.77 2.13
N TRP A 154 -13.99 16.43 1.47
CA TRP A 154 -14.96 17.37 0.88
C TRP A 154 -14.40 18.21 -0.28
N ASN A 155 -13.41 17.68 -1.00
CA ASN A 155 -12.93 18.27 -2.24
C ASN A 155 -13.80 17.79 -3.42
N THR A 156 -14.65 18.69 -3.93
CA THR A 156 -15.56 18.40 -5.05
C THR A 156 -14.82 18.18 -6.36
N ASP A 157 -13.75 18.91 -6.61
CA ASP A 157 -12.98 18.83 -7.86
C ASP A 157 -12.37 17.43 -8.03
N ILE A 158 -11.88 16.83 -6.93
CA ILE A 158 -11.38 15.45 -6.90
C ILE A 158 -12.52 14.45 -7.10
N GLY A 159 -13.69 14.71 -6.52
CA GLY A 159 -14.85 13.84 -6.69
C GLY A 159 -15.36 13.81 -8.12
N GLU A 160 -15.44 14.96 -8.77
CA GLU A 160 -15.88 15.11 -10.16
C GLU A 160 -14.91 14.44 -11.14
N ILE A 161 -13.60 14.70 -11.02
CA ILE A 161 -12.62 14.10 -11.94
C ILE A 161 -12.55 12.57 -11.80
N LEU A 162 -12.72 12.02 -10.59
CA LEU A 162 -12.75 10.57 -10.38
C LEU A 162 -14.01 9.93 -10.97
N ALA A 163 -15.16 10.59 -10.83
CA ALA A 163 -16.42 10.16 -11.44
C ALA A 163 -16.30 10.14 -12.98
N GLU A 164 -15.72 11.19 -13.57
CA GLU A 164 -15.44 11.24 -15.01
C GLU A 164 -14.45 10.15 -15.46
N ALA A 165 -13.39 9.91 -14.67
CA ALA A 165 -12.41 8.87 -14.96
C ALA A 165 -13.07 7.49 -15.00
N MET A 166 -13.84 7.14 -13.95
CA MET A 166 -14.56 5.87 -13.86
C MET A 166 -15.62 5.69 -14.96
N GLU A 167 -16.23 6.77 -15.44
CA GLU A 167 -17.15 6.71 -16.58
C GLU A 167 -16.42 6.37 -17.90
N LYS A 168 -15.21 6.91 -18.11
CA LYS A 168 -14.42 6.65 -19.32
C LYS A 168 -13.80 5.25 -19.35
N VAL A 169 -13.25 4.76 -18.23
CA VAL A 169 -12.55 3.45 -18.16
C VAL A 169 -13.46 2.30 -17.74
N GLY A 170 -14.66 2.61 -17.23
CA GLY A 170 -15.57 1.64 -16.62
C GLY A 170 -15.22 1.34 -15.17
N ARG A 171 -16.14 0.70 -14.43
CA ARG A 171 -15.98 0.45 -12.99
C ARG A 171 -14.77 -0.40 -12.62
N ASP A 172 -14.44 -1.35 -13.48
CA ASP A 172 -13.30 -2.26 -13.31
C ASP A 172 -12.06 -1.79 -14.11
N GLY A 173 -12.09 -0.56 -14.61
CA GLY A 173 -10.98 0.03 -15.36
C GLY A 173 -9.83 0.47 -14.47
N VAL A 174 -8.65 0.62 -15.07
CA VAL A 174 -7.42 1.02 -14.37
C VAL A 174 -7.35 2.54 -14.31
N ILE A 175 -7.15 3.08 -13.10
CA ILE A 175 -6.94 4.51 -12.86
C ILE A 175 -5.59 4.70 -12.18
N THR A 176 -4.75 5.57 -12.74
CA THR A 176 -3.48 5.98 -12.16
C THR A 176 -3.51 7.47 -11.83
N VAL A 177 -2.69 7.89 -10.87
CA VAL A 177 -2.57 9.29 -10.46
C VAL A 177 -1.11 9.69 -10.51
N GLU A 178 -0.81 10.70 -11.33
CA GLU A 178 0.54 11.25 -11.54
C GLU A 178 0.59 12.71 -11.11
N GLU A 179 1.80 13.21 -10.81
CA GLU A 179 1.99 14.62 -10.46
C GLU A 179 1.99 15.48 -11.73
N GLY A 180 0.97 16.33 -11.87
CA GLY A 180 0.85 17.27 -12.98
C GLY A 180 1.84 18.44 -12.87
N LYS A 181 2.23 19.00 -14.02
CA LYS A 181 3.03 20.24 -14.09
C LYS A 181 2.17 21.52 -14.09
N SER A 182 0.85 21.34 -14.26
CA SER A 182 -0.14 22.41 -14.34
C SER A 182 -0.69 22.76 -12.95
N LEU A 183 -1.38 23.90 -12.85
CA LEU A 183 -2.16 24.27 -11.65
C LEU A 183 -3.53 23.57 -11.63
N HIS A 184 -3.98 23.07 -12.76
CA HIS A 184 -5.28 22.42 -12.91
C HIS A 184 -5.12 20.90 -12.96
N ASN A 185 -6.14 20.18 -12.46
CA ASN A 185 -6.22 18.74 -12.62
C ASN A 185 -6.52 18.41 -14.09
N GLU A 186 -5.85 17.39 -14.63
CA GLU A 186 -6.01 16.92 -16.00
C GLU A 186 -6.41 15.44 -15.98
N LEU A 187 -7.28 15.04 -16.91
CA LEU A 187 -7.75 13.66 -17.06
C LEU A 187 -7.50 13.19 -18.48
N ASP A 188 -6.46 12.37 -18.65
CA ASP A 188 -6.11 11.75 -19.91
C ASP A 188 -6.40 10.24 -19.87
N VAL A 189 -6.96 9.74 -20.97
CA VAL A 189 -7.15 8.31 -21.18
C VAL A 189 -6.08 7.86 -22.17
N VAL A 190 -5.24 6.95 -21.71
CA VAL A 190 -4.17 6.36 -22.51
C VAL A 190 -4.38 4.87 -22.66
N GLU A 191 -3.86 4.30 -23.75
CA GLU A 191 -3.81 2.85 -23.89
C GLU A 191 -2.75 2.29 -22.95
N GLY A 192 -3.19 1.42 -22.04
CA GLY A 192 -2.35 0.85 -21.00
C GLY A 192 -2.87 -0.49 -20.52
N MET A 193 -2.10 -1.17 -19.68
CA MET A 193 -2.46 -2.47 -19.11
C MET A 193 -1.94 -2.57 -17.68
N GLN A 194 -2.73 -3.22 -16.83
CA GLN A 194 -2.33 -3.67 -15.49
C GLN A 194 -2.44 -5.20 -15.41
N PHE A 195 -1.49 -5.84 -14.72
CA PHE A 195 -1.53 -7.27 -14.44
C PHE A 195 -0.97 -7.58 -13.05
N ASP A 196 -1.41 -8.71 -12.47
CA ASP A 196 -1.18 -9.06 -11.07
C ASP A 196 0.21 -9.67 -10.81
N ARG A 197 1.28 -8.93 -11.12
CA ARG A 197 2.67 -9.32 -10.82
C ARG A 197 3.46 -8.13 -10.28
N GLY A 198 3.95 -8.27 -9.04
CA GLY A 198 4.82 -7.29 -8.41
C GLY A 198 6.30 -7.45 -8.77
N TYR A 199 7.11 -6.53 -8.25
CA TYR A 199 8.57 -6.58 -8.34
C TYR A 199 9.13 -7.82 -7.62
N LEU A 200 10.17 -8.42 -8.20
CA LEU A 200 10.83 -9.61 -7.63
C LEU A 200 11.65 -9.30 -6.37
N SER A 201 12.05 -8.04 -6.19
CA SER A 201 12.86 -7.60 -5.07
C SER A 201 12.41 -6.22 -4.59
N PRO A 202 12.21 -6.01 -3.27
CA PRO A 202 11.89 -4.70 -2.70
C PRO A 202 12.97 -3.64 -2.97
N TYR A 203 14.18 -4.06 -3.32
CA TYR A 203 15.28 -3.15 -3.63
C TYR A 203 15.14 -2.44 -4.98
N PHE A 204 14.14 -2.81 -5.80
CA PHE A 204 13.79 -2.06 -7.01
C PHE A 204 12.92 -0.82 -6.74
N VAL A 205 12.38 -0.67 -5.53
CA VAL A 205 11.51 0.45 -5.15
C VAL A 205 12.25 1.78 -5.33
N THR A 206 11.72 2.64 -6.19
CA THR A 206 12.22 4.00 -6.42
C THR A 206 11.52 5.00 -5.50
N ASN A 207 10.21 4.84 -5.30
CA ASN A 207 9.41 5.65 -4.38
C ASN A 207 9.21 4.92 -3.05
N LYS A 208 10.05 5.24 -2.05
CA LYS A 208 10.02 4.62 -0.72
C LYS A 208 8.77 4.97 0.09
N ASP A 209 8.11 6.08 -0.20
CA ASP A 209 6.93 6.52 0.54
C ASP A 209 5.70 5.68 0.15
N LYS A 210 5.53 5.46 -1.16
CA LYS A 210 4.45 4.63 -1.72
C LYS A 210 4.80 3.15 -1.83
N MET A 211 6.08 2.78 -1.62
CA MET A 211 6.62 1.44 -1.90
C MET A 211 6.35 1.00 -3.35
N GLN A 212 6.58 1.91 -4.30
CA GLN A 212 6.30 1.73 -5.72
C GLN A 212 7.58 1.83 -6.56
N VAL A 213 7.54 1.19 -7.73
CA VAL A 213 8.58 1.29 -8.76
C VAL A 213 8.04 2.17 -9.87
N GLU A 214 8.49 3.41 -9.90
CA GLU A 214 8.18 4.41 -10.92
C GLU A 214 9.38 4.48 -11.89
N LEU A 215 9.13 4.24 -13.19
CA LEU A 215 10.13 4.30 -14.26
C LEU A 215 9.64 5.22 -15.38
N ASP A 216 10.39 6.29 -15.67
CA ASP A 216 10.05 7.23 -16.74
C ASP A 216 10.56 6.75 -18.10
N ASN A 217 9.67 6.65 -19.08
CA ASN A 217 9.97 6.21 -20.46
C ASN A 217 10.92 5.00 -20.52
N PRO A 218 10.63 3.88 -19.83
CA PRO A 218 11.51 2.72 -19.79
C PRO A 218 11.53 1.99 -21.14
N TYR A 219 12.62 1.29 -21.42
CA TYR A 219 12.57 0.15 -22.34
C TYR A 219 11.88 -1.03 -21.66
N VAL A 220 11.22 -1.88 -22.44
CA VAL A 220 10.55 -3.08 -21.94
C VAL A 220 11.16 -4.30 -22.61
N LEU A 221 11.83 -5.15 -21.83
CA LEU A 221 12.30 -6.46 -22.28
C LEU A 221 11.21 -7.50 -22.00
N LEU A 222 10.78 -8.18 -23.07
CA LEU A 222 9.79 -9.25 -23.02
C LEU A 222 10.48 -10.58 -23.37
N PHE A 223 10.59 -11.48 -22.38
CA PHE A 223 11.29 -12.76 -22.54
C PHE A 223 10.41 -13.91 -22.04
N ASP A 224 10.17 -14.94 -22.87
CA ASP A 224 9.26 -16.03 -22.48
C ASP A 224 9.89 -17.09 -21.56
N LYS A 225 11.22 -17.05 -21.35
CA LYS A 225 11.93 -18.02 -20.50
C LYS A 225 12.45 -17.40 -19.21
N LYS A 226 13.04 -18.24 -18.37
CA LYS A 226 13.69 -17.83 -17.13
C LYS A 226 15.07 -17.22 -17.42
N ILE A 227 15.40 -16.18 -16.67
CA ILE A 227 16.72 -15.54 -16.72
C ILE A 227 17.44 -15.87 -15.41
N SER A 228 18.39 -16.81 -15.49
CA SER A 228 19.23 -17.21 -14.36
C SER A 228 20.66 -16.66 -14.48
N ASN A 229 21.14 -16.47 -15.71
CA ASN A 229 22.49 -16.03 -16.02
C ASN A 229 22.49 -14.55 -16.47
N ILE A 230 23.36 -13.75 -15.86
CA ILE A 230 23.48 -12.33 -16.21
C ILE A 230 24.19 -12.13 -17.57
N ARG A 231 25.04 -13.08 -18.00
CA ARG A 231 25.86 -12.93 -19.22
C ARG A 231 25.02 -12.67 -20.47
N ASP A 232 23.85 -13.28 -20.54
CA ASP A 232 22.93 -13.14 -21.67
C ASP A 232 22.28 -11.74 -21.71
N LEU A 233 22.21 -11.06 -20.57
CA LEU A 233 21.69 -9.69 -20.45
C LEU A 233 22.76 -8.60 -20.61
N ILE A 234 24.05 -8.91 -20.46
CA ILE A 234 25.13 -7.90 -20.48
C ILE A 234 25.06 -7.00 -21.73
N PRO A 235 24.96 -7.54 -22.96
CA PRO A 235 24.94 -6.69 -24.16
C PRO A 235 23.74 -5.73 -24.18
N LEU A 236 22.57 -6.19 -23.72
CA LEU A 236 21.37 -5.37 -23.64
C LEU A 236 21.50 -4.28 -22.56
N LEU A 237 22.01 -4.64 -21.38
CA LEU A 237 22.17 -3.71 -20.26
C LEU A 237 23.17 -2.60 -20.61
N GLU A 238 24.22 -2.90 -21.36
CA GLU A 238 25.18 -1.90 -21.85
C GLU A 238 24.53 -0.88 -22.79
N GLU A 239 23.71 -1.34 -23.74
CA GLU A 239 22.99 -0.45 -24.66
C GLU A 239 21.95 0.41 -23.94
N VAL A 240 21.19 -0.17 -23.02
CA VAL A 240 20.23 0.57 -22.18
C VAL A 240 20.94 1.61 -21.33
N SER A 241 22.08 1.26 -20.73
CA SER A 241 22.89 2.17 -19.92
C SER A 241 23.42 3.34 -20.75
N LYS A 242 23.94 3.07 -21.97
CA LYS A 242 24.37 4.12 -22.92
C LYS A 242 23.23 5.05 -23.31
N ALA A 243 22.03 4.53 -23.50
CA ALA A 243 20.85 5.31 -23.82
C ALA A 243 20.33 6.16 -22.64
N GLY A 244 20.81 5.90 -21.41
CA GLY A 244 20.41 6.63 -20.21
C GLY A 244 18.94 6.45 -19.81
N ARG A 245 18.26 5.43 -20.37
CA ARG A 245 16.84 5.15 -20.10
C ARG A 245 16.69 3.98 -19.13
N PRO A 246 15.64 3.95 -18.28
CA PRO A 246 15.36 2.80 -17.44
C PRO A 246 14.95 1.56 -18.26
N LEU A 247 14.98 0.38 -17.64
CA LEU A 247 14.54 -0.88 -18.26
C LEU A 247 13.62 -1.67 -17.32
N LEU A 248 12.47 -2.08 -17.84
CA LEU A 248 11.57 -3.03 -17.22
C LEU A 248 11.78 -4.41 -17.86
N ILE A 249 12.07 -5.42 -17.04
CA ILE A 249 12.24 -6.80 -17.48
C ILE A 249 10.99 -7.60 -17.10
N ILE A 250 10.31 -8.15 -18.09
CA ILE A 250 9.17 -9.06 -17.92
C ILE A 250 9.60 -10.43 -18.47
N ALA A 251 9.84 -11.38 -17.57
CA ALA A 251 10.31 -12.73 -17.90
C ALA A 251 9.49 -13.81 -17.19
N GLU A 252 9.59 -15.08 -17.58
CA GLU A 252 8.96 -16.17 -16.80
C GLU A 252 9.37 -16.11 -15.33
N ASP A 253 10.68 -15.95 -15.10
CA ASP A 253 11.27 -15.69 -13.79
C ASP A 253 12.64 -15.03 -13.96
N VAL A 254 13.08 -14.27 -12.95
CA VAL A 254 14.46 -13.77 -12.86
C VAL A 254 15.02 -14.21 -11.52
N GLU A 255 15.99 -15.12 -11.54
CA GLU A 255 16.45 -15.82 -10.35
C GLU A 255 17.98 -15.92 -10.27
N GLY A 256 18.47 -16.35 -9.11
CA GLY A 256 19.89 -16.62 -8.88
C GLY A 256 20.80 -15.40 -9.06
N GLU A 257 21.89 -15.61 -9.81
CA GLU A 257 22.94 -14.60 -10.04
C GLU A 257 22.41 -13.38 -10.79
N ALA A 258 21.50 -13.58 -11.75
CA ALA A 258 20.91 -12.49 -12.52
C ALA A 258 20.18 -11.49 -11.62
N LEU A 259 19.29 -11.97 -10.74
CA LEU A 259 18.53 -11.10 -9.83
C LEU A 259 19.46 -10.36 -8.85
N ALA A 260 20.42 -11.07 -8.25
CA ALA A 260 21.37 -10.48 -7.31
C ALA A 260 22.18 -9.35 -7.98
N THR A 261 22.63 -9.56 -9.21
CA THR A 261 23.42 -8.59 -9.96
C THR A 261 22.59 -7.36 -10.34
N LEU A 262 21.35 -7.56 -10.78
CA LEU A 262 20.43 -6.45 -11.08
C LEU A 262 20.15 -5.60 -9.83
N VAL A 263 19.90 -6.23 -8.69
CA VAL A 263 19.65 -5.54 -7.41
C VAL A 263 20.85 -4.70 -6.99
N VAL A 264 22.06 -5.28 -6.99
CA VAL A 264 23.28 -4.56 -6.55
C VAL A 264 23.58 -3.37 -7.46
N ASN A 265 23.42 -3.52 -8.77
CA ASN A 265 23.66 -2.41 -9.70
C ASN A 265 22.59 -1.31 -9.60
N THR A 266 21.33 -1.69 -9.32
CA THR A 266 20.24 -0.73 -9.09
C THR A 266 20.47 0.07 -7.82
N LEU A 267 20.88 -0.60 -6.73
CA LEU A 267 21.22 0.07 -5.46
C LEU A 267 22.42 1.03 -5.58
N ARG A 268 23.37 0.72 -6.48
CA ARG A 268 24.51 1.59 -6.77
C ARG A 268 24.19 2.73 -7.74
N GLY A 269 22.97 2.78 -8.29
CA GLY A 269 22.53 3.79 -9.26
C GLY A 269 23.18 3.65 -10.64
N ILE A 270 23.85 2.53 -10.93
CA ILE A 270 24.51 2.27 -12.22
C ILE A 270 23.46 1.95 -13.29
N LEU A 271 22.43 1.22 -12.89
CA LEU A 271 21.32 0.80 -13.76
C LEU A 271 20.00 1.19 -13.10
N LYS A 272 19.04 1.70 -13.88
CA LYS A 272 17.66 1.89 -13.45
C LYS A 272 16.83 0.74 -14.01
N VAL A 273 16.80 -0.39 -13.30
CA VAL A 273 16.14 -1.61 -13.77
C VAL A 273 15.14 -2.12 -12.74
N ALA A 274 14.02 -2.63 -13.22
CA ALA A 274 13.09 -3.41 -12.42
C ALA A 274 12.75 -4.71 -13.13
N ALA A 275 12.55 -5.79 -12.36
CA ALA A 275 12.17 -7.09 -12.90
C ALA A 275 10.88 -7.59 -12.25
N VAL A 276 9.96 -8.04 -13.09
CA VAL A 276 8.67 -8.64 -12.72
C VAL A 276 8.50 -9.98 -13.43
N LYS A 277 7.70 -10.86 -12.84
CA LYS A 277 7.30 -12.10 -13.52
C LYS A 277 6.28 -11.79 -14.60
N ALA A 278 6.30 -12.56 -15.67
CA ALA A 278 5.28 -12.52 -16.69
C ALA A 278 3.91 -12.94 -16.11
N PRO A 279 2.81 -12.33 -16.57
CA PRO A 279 1.47 -12.71 -16.14
C PRO A 279 1.05 -14.05 -16.75
N GLY A 280 0.20 -14.79 -16.02
CA GLY A 280 -0.28 -16.10 -16.47
C GLY A 280 0.75 -17.24 -16.32
N PHE A 281 0.41 -18.39 -16.91
CA PHE A 281 1.22 -19.62 -16.92
C PHE A 281 1.02 -20.38 -18.24
N GLY A 282 2.00 -21.16 -18.67
CA GLY A 282 1.92 -21.99 -19.89
C GLY A 282 1.60 -21.19 -21.14
N ASP A 283 0.72 -21.70 -22.00
CA ASP A 283 0.34 -21.02 -23.25
C ASP A 283 -0.34 -19.67 -23.03
N ARG A 284 -1.06 -19.50 -21.91
CA ARG A 284 -1.67 -18.21 -21.55
C ARG A 284 -0.61 -17.14 -21.29
N ARG A 285 0.55 -17.51 -20.73
CA ARG A 285 1.66 -16.56 -20.52
C ARG A 285 2.21 -16.06 -21.86
N LYS A 286 2.41 -16.96 -22.83
CA LYS A 286 2.89 -16.61 -24.17
C LYS A 286 1.94 -15.63 -24.86
N ALA A 287 0.64 -15.91 -24.81
CA ALA A 287 -0.38 -15.02 -25.35
C ALA A 287 -0.36 -13.64 -24.68
N MET A 288 -0.32 -13.59 -23.33
CA MET A 288 -0.29 -12.32 -22.62
C MET A 288 1.01 -11.53 -22.83
N LEU A 289 2.16 -12.19 -22.97
CA LEU A 289 3.41 -11.53 -23.36
C LEU A 289 3.32 -10.92 -24.76
N GLN A 290 2.62 -11.59 -25.68
CA GLN A 290 2.35 -11.06 -27.01
C GLN A 290 1.42 -9.84 -26.95
N ASP A 291 0.40 -9.85 -26.09
CA ASP A 291 -0.48 -8.69 -25.88
C ASP A 291 0.32 -7.48 -25.38
N ILE A 292 1.22 -7.69 -24.42
CA ILE A 292 2.13 -6.63 -23.92
C ILE A 292 3.05 -6.16 -25.05
N ALA A 293 3.60 -7.06 -25.86
CA ALA A 293 4.44 -6.69 -26.99
C ALA A 293 3.72 -5.81 -28.01
N VAL A 294 2.47 -6.15 -28.35
CA VAL A 294 1.66 -5.33 -29.27
C VAL A 294 1.39 -3.96 -28.66
N LEU A 295 1.00 -3.91 -27.38
CA LEU A 295 0.70 -2.65 -26.68
C LEU A 295 1.93 -1.73 -26.59
N THR A 296 3.12 -2.28 -26.30
CA THR A 296 4.34 -1.49 -26.15
C THR A 296 5.13 -1.32 -27.46
N GLY A 297 4.65 -1.88 -28.57
CA GLY A 297 5.41 -1.93 -29.84
C GLY A 297 6.70 -2.75 -29.77
N GLY A 298 6.79 -3.69 -28.84
CA GLY A 298 7.94 -4.57 -28.62
C GLY A 298 7.85 -5.87 -29.42
N THR A 299 8.85 -6.73 -29.26
CA THR A 299 8.86 -8.09 -29.79
C THR A 299 9.20 -9.06 -28.66
N VAL A 300 8.39 -10.11 -28.48
CA VAL A 300 8.68 -11.14 -27.50
C VAL A 300 9.87 -11.95 -27.98
N ILE A 301 10.89 -12.06 -27.13
CA ILE A 301 12.02 -12.94 -27.39
C ILE A 301 11.65 -14.33 -26.86
N SER A 302 11.39 -15.23 -27.79
CA SER A 302 11.18 -16.66 -27.57
C SER A 302 12.27 -17.43 -28.31
N GLU A 303 12.74 -18.54 -27.73
CA GLU A 303 13.49 -19.56 -28.48
C GLU A 303 12.56 -20.36 -29.40
#